data_AF-A0A067RUQ8-F1
#
_entry.id   AF-A0A067RUQ8-F1
#
_cell.length_a   1.000
_cell.length_b   1.000
_cell.length_c   1.000
_cell.angle_alpha   90.00
_cell.angle_beta   90.00
_cell.angle_gamma   90.00
#
_symmetry.space_group_name_H-M   'P 1'
#
loop_
_entity.id
_entity.type
_entity.pdbx_description
1 polymer ?
#
loop_
_entity_poly.entity_id
_entity_poly.type
_entity_poly.pdbx_seq_one_letter_code
_entity_poly.pdbx_strand_id
1 'polypeptide(L)'
;MTSSEEETLLFIDIYRSFQLLWDHNHRDYTNKTKRSDALTEMSSKLNIDVKSVKNKIKSLRLYFSKERQKVFNRKSCSGAEDNYSSTWFA
;
A
#
# COMPACT_ATOMS: atom_id res chain seq x y z
N MET A 1 3.91 7.73 25.84
CA MET A 1 4.78 7.09 24.82
C MET A 1 3.88 6.37 23.84
N THR A 2 3.40 7.07 22.82
CA THR A 2 2.50 6.58 21.76
C THR A 2 3.10 6.85 20.39
N SER A 3 4.43 6.79 20.26
CA SER A 3 5.18 7.23 19.07
C SER A 3 4.91 6.42 17.79
N SER A 4 4.15 5.32 17.84
CA SER A 4 3.90 4.46 16.68
C SER A 4 2.64 4.82 15.88
N GLU A 5 1.62 5.39 16.54
CA GLU A 5 0.35 5.73 15.89
C GLU A 5 0.48 7.02 15.09
N GLU A 6 1.19 8.00 15.65
CA GLU A 6 1.45 9.31 15.04
C GLU A 6 2.23 9.14 13.72
N GLU A 7 3.29 8.33 13.75
CA GLU A 7 4.08 7.93 12.58
C GLU A 7 3.27 7.19 11.52
N THR A 8 2.24 6.44 11.95
CA THR A 8 1.35 5.72 11.03
C THR A 8 0.35 6.67 10.39
N LEU A 9 -0.21 7.61 11.14
CA LEU A 9 -1.11 8.64 10.63
C LEU A 9 -0.39 9.56 9.64
N LEU A 10 0.81 10.01 9.98
CA LEU A 10 1.66 10.84 9.12
C LEU A 10 2.01 10.09 7.83
N PHE A 11 2.30 8.79 7.93
CA PHE A 11 2.50 7.94 6.76
C PHE A 11 1.28 7.86 5.86
N ILE A 12 0.08 7.68 6.43
CA ILE A 12 -1.17 7.61 5.67
C ILE A 12 -1.47 8.93 4.98
N ASP A 13 -1.24 10.06 5.66
CA ASP A 13 -1.48 11.40 5.11
C ASP A 13 -0.59 11.71 3.91
N ILE A 14 0.71 11.43 4.06
CA ILE A 14 1.68 11.54 2.98
C ILE A 14 1.28 10.58 1.84
N TYR A 15 0.92 9.33 2.15
CA TYR A 15 0.54 8.34 1.14
C TYR A 15 -0.67 8.79 0.32
N ARG A 16 -1.64 9.43 0.98
CA ARG A 16 -2.86 9.94 0.35
C ARG A 16 -2.55 11.09 -0.62
N SER A 17 -1.59 11.94 -0.28
CA SER A 17 -1.12 13.04 -1.12
C SER A 17 -0.50 12.56 -2.44
N PHE A 18 0.11 11.38 -2.45
CA PHE A 18 0.70 10.78 -3.65
C PHE A 18 -0.30 9.91 -4.43
N GLN A 19 -1.24 10.57 -5.11
CA GLN A 19 -2.28 9.90 -5.92
C GLN A 19 -1.69 8.90 -6.93
N LEU A 20 -0.55 9.22 -7.54
CA LEU A 20 0.22 8.36 -8.45
C LEU A 20 0.72 7.03 -7.85
N LEU A 21 0.71 6.83 -6.52
CA LEU A 21 1.05 5.54 -5.90
C LEU A 21 -0.12 4.55 -5.84
N TRP A 22 -1.36 5.07 -5.67
CA TRP A 22 -2.55 4.27 -5.38
C TRP A 22 -3.68 4.42 -6.41
N ASP A 23 -3.73 5.53 -7.13
CA ASP A 23 -4.74 5.85 -8.12
C ASP A 23 -4.38 5.19 -9.46
N HIS A 24 -5.12 4.14 -9.77
CA HIS A 24 -5.00 3.35 -11.00
C HIS A 24 -5.58 4.07 -12.23
N ASN A 25 -6.33 5.15 -12.03
CA ASN A 25 -6.92 5.97 -13.09
C ASN A 25 -6.00 7.14 -13.48
N HIS A 26 -4.96 7.42 -12.70
CA HIS A 26 -4.01 8.48 -12.99
C HIS A 26 -3.10 8.09 -14.18
N ARG A 27 -2.97 8.99 -15.16
CA ARG A 27 -2.17 8.77 -16.38
C ARG A 27 -0.69 8.44 -16.08
N ASP A 28 -0.17 9.03 -15.01
CA ASP A 28 1.20 8.78 -14.53
C ASP A 28 1.35 7.51 -13.67
N TYR A 29 0.29 6.75 -13.39
CA TYR A 29 0.39 5.50 -12.61
C TYR A 29 1.30 4.46 -13.30
N THR A 30 1.27 4.41 -14.63
CA THR A 30 2.13 3.54 -15.46
C THR A 30 3.58 4.04 -15.50
N ASN A 31 3.84 5.30 -15.12
CA ASN A 31 5.17 5.89 -15.18
C ASN A 31 6.01 5.44 -13.98
N LYS A 32 6.86 4.42 -14.22
CA LYS A 32 7.77 3.83 -13.22
C LYS A 32 8.70 4.87 -12.58
N THR A 33 9.14 5.87 -13.35
CA THR A 33 10.06 6.90 -12.87
C THR A 33 9.40 7.77 -11.81
N LYS A 34 8.22 8.33 -12.10
CA LYS A 34 7.45 9.14 -11.14
C LYS A 34 7.02 8.34 -9.91
N ARG A 35 6.69 7.06 -10.09
CA ARG A 35 6.36 6.17 -8.98
C ARG A 35 7.55 5.97 -8.04
N SER A 36 8.74 5.76 -8.60
CA SER A 36 9.96 5.61 -7.80
C SER A 36 10.32 6.91 -7.10
N ASP A 37 10.19 8.05 -7.79
CA ASP A 37 10.47 9.39 -7.26
C ASP A 37 9.60 9.71 -6.04
N ALA A 38 8.29 9.49 -6.14
CA ALA A 38 7.36 9.68 -5.02
C ALA A 38 7.64 8.75 -3.83
N LEU A 39 8.08 7.52 -4.10
CA LEU A 39 8.50 6.57 -3.07
C LEU A 39 9.78 7.02 -2.35
N THR A 40 10.73 7.59 -3.09
CA THR A 40 11.93 8.21 -2.54
C THR A 40 11.58 9.46 -1.73
N GLU A 41 10.68 10.32 -2.22
CA GLU A 41 10.23 11.50 -1.50
C GLU A 41 9.51 11.15 -0.19
N MET A 42 8.64 10.12 -0.20
CA MET A 42 8.07 9.56 1.02
C MET A 42 9.13 9.08 2.00
N SER A 43 10.10 8.30 1.50
CA SER A 43 11.20 7.75 2.29
C SER A 43 12.00 8.85 2.97
N SER A 44 12.32 9.92 2.25
CA SER A 44 12.99 11.10 2.79
C SER A 44 12.14 11.83 3.84
N LYS A 45 10.84 12.03 3.60
CA LYS A 45 9.95 12.72 4.57
C LYS A 45 9.76 11.94 5.86
N LEU A 46 9.62 10.63 5.77
CA LEU A 46 9.39 9.76 6.92
C LEU A 46 10.71 9.28 7.57
N ASN A 47 11.85 9.60 6.97
CA ASN A 47 13.17 9.12 7.37
C ASN A 47 13.25 7.59 7.48
N ILE A 48 12.60 6.87 6.56
CA ILE A 48 12.55 5.40 6.53
C ILE A 48 13.00 4.91 5.17
N ASP A 49 13.66 3.76 5.11
CA ASP A 49 14.08 3.16 3.84
C ASP A 49 12.91 2.94 2.85
N VAL A 50 13.16 3.18 1.56
CA VAL A 50 12.19 2.99 0.47
C VAL A 50 11.60 1.57 0.47
N LYS A 51 12.39 0.55 0.80
CA LYS A 51 11.94 -0.84 0.93
C LYS A 51 10.96 -1.00 2.08
N SER A 52 11.24 -0.36 3.22
CA SER A 52 10.34 -0.33 4.39
C SER A 52 9.04 0.39 4.07
N VAL A 53 9.09 1.52 3.35
CA VAL A 53 7.89 2.23 2.86
C VAL A 53 7.04 1.32 1.98
N LYS A 54 7.65 0.64 0.98
CA LYS A 54 6.93 -0.34 0.13
C LYS A 54 6.27 -1.44 0.94
N ASN A 55 6.98 -1.98 1.93
CA ASN A 55 6.45 -3.05 2.77
C ASN A 55 5.27 -2.57 3.63
N LYS A 56 5.37 -1.36 4.19
CA LYS A 56 4.32 -0.72 4.99
C LYS A 56 3.07 -0.41 4.16
N ILE A 57 3.22 0.09 2.92
CA ILE A 57 2.12 0.23 1.94
C ILE A 57 1.46 -1.12 1.66
N LYS A 58 2.27 -2.17 1.43
CA LYS A 58 1.77 -3.53 1.15
C LYS A 58 0.95 -4.06 2.32
N SER A 59 1.44 -3.94 3.55
CA SER A 59 0.73 -4.35 4.77
C SER A 59 -0.58 -3.58 4.94
N LEU A 60 -0.57 -2.26 4.73
CA LEU A 60 -1.76 -1.41 4.76
C LEU A 60 -2.81 -1.86 3.73
N ARG A 61 -2.41 -2.07 2.48
CA ARG A 61 -3.32 -2.57 1.42
C ARG A 61 -3.85 -3.95 1.72
N LEU A 62 -3.04 -4.85 2.28
CA LEU A 62 -3.47 -6.19 2.67
C LEU A 62 -4.49 -6.14 3.80
N TYR A 63 -4.23 -5.32 4.83
CA TYR A 63 -5.16 -5.10 5.93
C TYR A 63 -6.50 -4.56 5.43
N PHE A 64 -6.47 -3.48 4.64
CA PHE A 64 -7.67 -2.89 4.04
C PHE A 64 -8.38 -3.84 3.08
N SER A 65 -7.67 -4.61 2.26
CA SER A 65 -8.27 -5.57 1.34
C SER A 65 -8.94 -6.71 2.07
N LYS A 66 -8.32 -7.25 3.14
CA LYS A 66 -8.90 -8.28 4.00
C LYS A 66 -10.13 -7.76 4.75
N GLU A 67 -10.08 -6.54 5.25
CA GLU A 67 -11.22 -5.90 5.91
C GLU A 67 -12.36 -5.67 4.91
N ARG A 68 -12.06 -5.15 3.72
CA ARG A 68 -13.03 -4.94 2.64
C ARG A 68 -13.60 -6.26 2.12
N GLN A 69 -12.80 -7.32 2.03
CA GLN A 69 -13.25 -8.68 1.74
C GLN A 69 -14.16 -9.19 2.86
N LYS A 70 -13.84 -9.01 4.14
CA LYS A 70 -14.76 -9.44 5.22
C LYS A 70 -16.11 -8.74 5.16
N VAL A 71 -16.16 -7.49 4.72
CA VAL A 71 -17.40 -6.73 4.54
C VAL A 71 -18.13 -7.13 3.25
N PHE A 72 -17.42 -7.36 2.14
CA PHE A 72 -18.00 -7.69 0.84
C PHE A 72 -18.34 -9.19 0.68
N ASN A 73 -17.53 -10.07 1.26
CA ASN A 73 -17.68 -11.54 1.23
C ASN A 73 -18.79 -12.04 2.17
N ARG A 74 -19.40 -11.17 3.00
CA ARG A 74 -20.72 -11.50 3.58
C ARG A 74 -21.84 -11.51 2.54
N LYS A 75 -21.60 -10.99 1.32
CA LYS A 75 -22.60 -10.87 0.25
C LYS A 75 -22.43 -11.88 -0.90
N SER A 76 -21.37 -12.69 -0.95
CA SER A 76 -21.25 -13.70 -2.00
C SER A 76 -20.52 -14.94 -1.50
N CYS A 77 -21.31 -15.95 -1.13
CA CYS A 77 -20.88 -17.34 -1.18
C CYS A 77 -20.57 -17.69 -2.63
N SER A 78 -19.33 -18.06 -2.96
CA SER A 78 -18.95 -19.09 -3.95
C SER A 78 -17.46 -18.99 -4.27
N GLY A 79 -16.79 -20.14 -4.23
CA GLY A 79 -15.35 -20.26 -4.38
C GLY A 79 -14.80 -19.85 -5.73
N ALA A 80 -13.56 -19.39 -5.71
CA ALA A 80 -12.63 -19.55 -6.81
C ALA A 80 -11.24 -19.57 -6.17
N GLU A 81 -10.70 -20.77 -6.05
CA GLU A 81 -9.28 -21.05 -6.21
C GLU A 81 -8.63 -20.05 -7.18
N ASP A 82 -7.68 -19.25 -6.70
CA ASP A 82 -6.74 -18.60 -7.60
C ASP A 82 -5.34 -18.79 -7.04
N ASN A 83 -4.54 -19.39 -7.89
CA ASN A 83 -3.14 -19.71 -7.76
C ASN A 83 -2.35 -18.39 -7.57
N TYR A 84 -2.40 -17.83 -6.36
CA TYR A 84 -1.49 -16.77 -5.97
C TYR A 84 -0.14 -17.42 -5.67
N SER A 85 0.63 -17.64 -6.74
CA SER A 85 2.04 -18.00 -6.70
C SER A 85 2.81 -16.93 -5.94
N SER A 86 2.82 -17.06 -4.62
CA SER A 86 3.68 -16.30 -3.72
C SER A 86 5.06 -16.93 -3.77
N THR A 87 5.86 -16.54 -4.75
CA THR A 87 7.32 -16.69 -4.64
C THR A 87 7.79 -15.67 -3.60
N TRP A 88 7.53 -15.96 -2.32
CA TRP A 88 7.77 -15.06 -1.19
C TRP A 88 9.05 -15.40 -0.42
N PHE A 89 9.77 -16.49 -0.72
CA PHE A 89 11.12 -16.74 -0.18
C PHE A 89 11.95 -17.74 -1.04
N ALA A 90 12.30 -17.38 -2.28
CA ALA A 90 13.39 -18.02 -3.01
C ALA A 90 14.11 -17.00 -3.89
#